data_AF-A0A5N5FS68-F1
#
_entry.id   AF-A0A5N5FS68-F1
#
_cell.length_a   1.000
_cell.length_b   1.000
_cell.length_c   1.000
_cell.angle_alpha   90.00
_cell.angle_beta   90.00
_cell.angle_gamma   90.00
#
_symmetry.space_group_name_H-M   'P 1'
#
loop_
_entity.id
_entity.type
_entity.pdbx_description
1 polymer ?
#
loop_
_entity_poly.entity_id
_entity_poly.type
_entity_poly.pdbx_seq_one_letter_code
_entity_poly.pdbx_strand_id
1 'polypeptide(L)' 'MDNFEWLGGYETKFGIVYVDRNKTLERTPKLSARWFSSFIRNNSHNEEEISAASSGHSNKNTLFSQLQPKVAEM' A
#
# COMPACT_ATOMS: atom_id res chain seq x y z
N MET A 1 10.75 -7.49 10.64
CA MET A 1 12.06 -7.40 9.97
C MET A 1 12.43 -8.78 9.46
N ASP A 2 13.14 -8.90 8.34
CA ASP A 2 13.57 -10.22 7.83
C ASP A 2 14.37 -10.94 8.91
N ASN A 3 14.15 -12.25 9.09
CA ASN A 3 14.86 -13.07 10.07
C ASN A 3 15.36 -14.40 9.47
N PHE A 4 15.80 -15.34 10.30
CA PHE A 4 16.22 -16.68 9.89
C PHE A 4 15.04 -17.64 9.91
N GLU A 5 14.68 -18.17 8.75
CA GLU A 5 13.48 -18.98 8.55
C GLU A 5 13.76 -20.49 8.56
N TRP A 6 14.40 -20.98 9.62
CA TRP A 6 14.65 -22.41 9.87
C TRP A 6 15.26 -23.15 8.67
N LEU A 7 14.53 -24.13 8.11
CA LEU A 7 14.95 -24.90 6.95
C LEU A 7 15.16 -24.04 5.69
N GLY A 8 14.48 -22.90 5.59
CA GLY A 8 14.63 -21.94 4.49
C GLY A 8 15.77 -20.94 4.68
N GLY A 9 16.49 -21.01 5.81
CA GLY A 9 17.62 -20.13 6.09
C GLY A 9 17.28 -18.65 5.94
N TYR A 10 18.13 -17.90 5.23
CA TYR A 10 17.92 -16.47 4.96
C TYR A 10 17.40 -16.16 3.55
N GLU A 11 17.06 -17.20 2.78
CA GLU A 11 16.58 -17.02 1.41
C GLU A 11 15.19 -16.38 1.41
N THR A 12 14.32 -16.84 2.30
CA THR A 12 12.96 -16.31 2.44
C THR A 12 12.95 -15.07 3.35
N LYS A 13 12.16 -14.07 2.96
CA LYS A 13 12.17 -12.71 3.55
C LYS A 13 10.77 -12.22 3.89
N PHE A 14 10.21 -12.71 4.99
CA PHE A 14 8.83 -12.39 5.41
C PHE A 14 8.66 -11.03 6.10
N GLY A 15 9.73 -10.41 6.57
CA GLY A 15 9.63 -9.18 7.32
C GLY A 15 9.26 -7.99 6.44
N ILE A 16 8.48 -7.05 6.98
CA ILE A 16 8.19 -5.77 6.31
C ILE A 16 9.39 -4.80 6.28
N VAL A 17 10.51 -5.17 6.89
CA VAL A 17 11.78 -4.42 6.90
C VAL A 17 12.88 -5.37 6.42
N TYR A 18 13.57 -4.99 5.35
CA TYR A 18 14.73 -5.69 4.81
C TYR A 18 15.96 -5.48 5.71
N VAL A 19 16.85 -6.46 5.76
CA VAL A 19 18.15 -6.38 6.45
C VAL A 19 19.26 -6.72 5.46
N ASP A 20 20.24 -5.84 5.29
CA ASP A 20 21.45 -6.15 4.52
C ASP A 20 22.39 -7.04 5.33
N ARG A 21 22.24 -8.35 5.21
CA ARG A 21 23.09 -9.33 5.90
C ARG A 21 24.47 -9.49 5.29
N ASN A 22 24.71 -8.97 4.09
CA ASN A 22 25.94 -9.23 3.36
C ASN A 22 27.06 -8.24 3.72
N LYS A 23 26.71 -7.07 4.28
CA LYS A 23 27.69 -6.00 4.54
C LYS A 23 27.49 -5.29 5.87
N THR A 24 26.32 -4.67 6.10
CA THR A 24 26.17 -3.62 7.11
C THR A 24 25.15 -3.90 8.21
N LEU A 25 24.28 -4.90 8.02
CA LEU A 25 23.06 -5.12 8.82
C LEU A 25 22.09 -3.94 8.83
N GLU A 26 22.20 -3.04 7.84
CA GLU A 26 21.29 -1.91 7.70
C GLU A 26 19.86 -2.39 7.48
N ARG A 27 18.91 -1.66 8.07
CA ARG A 27 17.48 -1.96 8.03
C ARG A 27 16.77 -0.99 7.09
N THR A 28 16.18 -1.52 6.02
CA THR A 28 15.45 -0.71 5.04
C THR A 28 13.96 -1.07 5.05
N PRO A 29 13.06 -0.13 5.37
CA PRO A 29 11.61 -0.38 5.30
C PRO A 29 11.17 -0.76 3.87
N LYS A 30 10.45 -1.88 3.73
CA LYS A 30 9.83 -2.29 2.45
C LYS A 30 8.56 -1.47 2.18
N LEU A 31 8.01 -1.58 0.98
CA LEU A 31 6.74 -0.94 0.62
C LEU A 31 5.61 -1.34 1.59
N SER A 32 5.57 -2.61 2.01
CA SER A 32 4.58 -3.10 2.98
C SER A 32 4.69 -2.41 4.35
N ALA A 33 5.89 -2.01 4.80
CA ALA A 33 6.04 -1.23 6.04
C ALA A 33 5.49 0.18 5.88
N ARG A 34 5.68 0.82 4.73
CA ARG A 34 5.12 2.15 4.45
C ARG A 34 3.59 2.09 4.39
N TRP A 35 3.05 1.11 3.66
CA TRP A 35 1.61 0.88 3.60
C TRP A 35 1.02 0.62 4.99
N PHE A 36 1.63 -0.29 5.77
CA PHE A 36 1.15 -0.63 7.11
C PHE A 36 1.22 0.59 8.07
N SER A 37 2.27 1.40 7.96
CA SER A 37 2.37 2.66 8.71
C SER A 37 1.23 3.63 8.37
N SER A 38 0.94 3.84 7.08
CA SER A 38 -0.18 4.68 6.64
C SER A 38 -1.53 4.13 7.10
N PHE A 39 -1.71 2.81 7.01
CA PHE A 39 -2.91 2.12 7.46
C PHE A 39 -3.16 2.33 8.96
N ILE A 40 -2.15 2.11 9.80
CA ILE A 40 -2.27 2.29 11.26
C ILE A 40 -2.46 3.77 11.63
N ARG A 41 -1.88 4.70 10.87
CA ARG A 41 -2.07 6.14 11.05
C ARG A 41 -3.46 6.63 10.61
N ASN A 42 -4.34 5.72 10.19
CA ASN A 42 -5.66 6.04 9.62
C ASN A 42 -5.58 7.09 8.51
N ASN A 43 -4.48 7.08 7.75
CA ASN A 43 -4.38 7.85 6.52
C ASN A 43 -5.09 7.05 5.43
N SER A 44 -6.41 6.88 5.57
CA SER A 44 -7.28 6.39 4.52
C SER A 44 -7.06 7.33 3.35
N HIS A 45 -6.39 6.85 2.30
CA HIS A 45 -5.97 7.60 1.13
C HIS A 45 -6.86 8.82 0.84
N ASN A 46 -6.41 10.01 1.26
CA ASN A 46 -6.81 11.21 0.53
C ASN A 46 -6.20 11.01 -0.86
N GLU A 47 -7.04 10.94 -1.89
CA GLU A 47 -6.71 10.53 -3.27
C GLU A 47 -5.62 11.38 -3.95
N GLU A 48 -5.02 12.34 -3.24
CA GLU A 48 -4.11 13.35 -3.77
C GLU A 48 -2.73 12.79 -4.16
N GLU A 49 -2.19 11.75 -3.51
CA GLU A 49 -0.84 11.25 -3.86
C GLU A 49 -0.81 10.34 -5.10
N ILE A 50 -1.92 9.71 -5.49
CA ILE A 50 -1.99 8.91 -6.72
C ILE A 50 -2.00 9.84 -7.94
N SER A 51 -2.43 11.10 -7.80
CA SER A 51 -2.45 12.10 -8.88
C SER A 51 -1.05 12.55 -9.32
N ALA A 52 -0.08 12.58 -8.41
CA ALA A 52 1.29 13.01 -8.71
C ALA A 52 2.08 11.96 -9.52
N ALA A 53 1.74 10.67 -9.36
CA ALA A 53 2.39 9.56 -10.08
C ALA A 53 1.62 9.08 -11.33
N SER A 54 0.34 9.45 -11.47
CA SER A 54 -0.54 9.01 -12.59
C SER A 54 -0.82 10.10 -13.62
N SER A 55 0.00 11.16 -13.67
CA SER A 55 -0.06 12.22 -14.68
C SER A 55 0.20 11.76 -16.14
N GLY A 56 0.16 10.45 -16.40
CA GLY A 56 -0.18 9.89 -17.70
C GLY A 56 -1.13 8.70 -17.52
N HIS A 57 -2.28 8.73 -18.22
CA HIS A 57 -3.33 7.70 -18.36
C HIS A 57 -4.62 7.91 -17.55
N SER A 58 -5.42 8.90 -17.99
CA SER A 58 -6.85 9.01 -17.64
C SER A 58 -7.65 7.90 -18.34
N ASN A 59 -8.24 6.98 -17.59
CA ASN A 59 -9.30 6.09 -18.08
C ASN A 59 -10.65 6.51 -17.48
N LYS A 60 -11.57 6.80 -18.39
CA LYS A 60 -12.96 7.18 -18.17
C LYS A 60 -13.71 5.99 -17.59
N ASN A 61 -14.46 6.19 -16.49
CA ASN A 61 -15.62 5.36 -16.19
C ASN A 61 -16.65 6.17 -15.39
N THR A 62 -17.34 7.04 -16.12
CA THR A 62 -18.54 7.76 -15.73
C THR A 62 -19.75 6.84 -15.88
N LEU A 63 -19.96 5.88 -14.98
CA LEU A 63 -21.10 4.95 -15.13
C LEU A 63 -21.82 4.57 -13.82
N PHE A 64 -21.51 5.24 -12.70
CA PHE A 64 -22.18 4.96 -11.41
C PHE A 64 -22.93 6.16 -10.79
N SER A 65 -23.05 7.30 -11.48
CA SER A 65 -23.72 8.49 -10.91
C SER A 65 -25.19 8.67 -11.28
N GLN A 66 -25.83 7.74 -12.01
CA GLN A 66 -27.19 7.94 -12.55
C GLN A 66 -28.33 7.16 -11.87
N LEU A 67 -28.14 6.58 -10.69
CA LEU A 67 -29.25 5.99 -9.93
C LEU A 67 -29.56 6.83 -8.69
N GLN A 68 -30.44 7.82 -8.83
CA GLN A 68 -31.11 8.45 -7.69
C GLN A 68 -32.43 7.71 -7.40
N PRO A 69 -32.69 7.27 -6.16
CA PRO A 69 -34.02 6.80 -5.79
C PRO A 69 -34.96 8.01 -5.61
N LYS A 70 -36.01 8.08 -6.43
CA LYS A 70 -37.15 9.01 -6.30
C LYS A 70 -38.28 8.31 -5.54
N VAL A 71 -38.35 8.45 -4.22
CA VAL A 71 -39.50 8.07 -3.36
C VAL A 71 -39.32 8.80 -2.02
N ALA A 72 -40.26 9.45 -1.34
CA ALA A 72 -41.58 10.02 -1.59
C ALA A 72 -41.86 10.86 -0.32
N GLU A 73 -42.26 12.12 -0.44
CA GLU A 73 -43.02 12.79 0.63
C GLU A 73 -44.09 13.68 -0.03
N MET A 74 -45.30 13.55 0.52
CA MET A 74 -46.53 14.27 0.15
C MET A 74 -46.53 15.68 0.73
#